data_AF-A0AAX4HR28-F1
#
_entry.id   AF-A0AAX4HR28-F1
#
_cell.length_a   1.000
_cell.length_b   1.000
_cell.length_c   1.000
_cell.angle_alpha   90.00
_cell.angle_beta   90.00
_cell.angle_gamma   90.00
#
_symmetry.space_group_name_H-M   'P 1'
#
loop_
_entity.id
_entity.type
_entity.pdbx_description
1 polymer ?
#
loop_
_entity_poly.entity_id
_entity_poly.type
_entity_poly.pdbx_seq_one_letter_code
_entity_poly.pdbx_strand_id
1 'polypeptide(L)'
;MDKLTLLFEEFIMKAITMTEAILECDFSQGTQLDSFTENRERLLQIIEKISVQIDWNEVTDEKRADLNRQIEYIKKLDEKLLVKLQEYQATLKLEIDQTSRSRENIKGYNLNDVK
;
A
#
# COMPACT_ATOMS: atom_id res chain seq x y z
N MET A 1 -24.63 -15.39 -14.53
CA MET A 1 -23.87 -14.64 -13.52
C MET A 1 -23.91 -13.18 -13.93
N ASP A 2 -24.27 -12.28 -13.03
CA ASP A 2 -24.45 -10.87 -13.35
C ASP A 2 -23.12 -10.21 -13.77
N LYS A 3 -23.17 -9.34 -14.78
CA LYS A 3 -21.99 -8.66 -15.34
C LYS A 3 -21.33 -7.75 -14.31
N LEU A 4 -22.10 -7.15 -13.41
CA LEU A 4 -21.55 -6.28 -12.37
C LEU A 4 -20.78 -7.08 -11.32
N THR A 5 -21.28 -8.25 -10.92
CA THR A 5 -20.56 -9.13 -9.98
C THR A 5 -19.23 -9.63 -10.55
N LEU A 6 -19.18 -9.95 -11.85
CA LEU A 6 -17.92 -10.31 -12.53
C LEU A 6 -16.95 -9.13 -12.59
N LEU A 7 -17.44 -7.93 -12.92
CA LEU A 7 -16.62 -6.73 -12.95
C LEU A 7 -16.08 -6.37 -11.56
N PHE A 8 -16.91 -6.53 -10.53
CA PHE A 8 -16.52 -6.33 -9.14
C PHE A 8 -15.37 -7.25 -8.72
N GLU A 9 -15.50 -8.54 -9.04
CA GLU A 9 -14.44 -9.52 -8.82
C GLU A 9 -13.14 -9.17 -9.55
N GLU A 10 -13.22 -8.74 -10.80
CA GLU A 10 -12.04 -8.33 -11.57
C GLU A 10 -11.28 -7.20 -10.87
N PHE A 11 -11.99 -6.20 -10.36
CA PHE A 11 -11.37 -5.09 -9.64
C PHE A 11 -10.85 -5.48 -8.26
N ILE A 12 -11.48 -6.42 -7.56
CA ILE A 12 -10.94 -7.03 -6.33
C ILE A 12 -9.62 -7.75 -6.64
N MET A 13 -9.57 -8.56 -7.70
CA MET A 13 -8.35 -9.25 -8.10
C MET A 13 -7.25 -8.26 -8.48
N LYS A 14 -7.59 -7.18 -9.17
CA LYS A 14 -6.64 -6.11 -9.47
C LYS A 14 -6.08 -5.44 -8.21
N ALA A 15 -6.91 -5.28 -7.16
CA ALA A 15 -6.49 -4.74 -5.88
C ALA A 15 -5.51 -5.67 -5.17
N ILE A 16 -5.76 -6.98 -5.22
CA ILE A 16 -4.84 -8.01 -4.72
C ILE A 16 -3.49 -7.89 -5.44
N THR A 17 -3.49 -7.98 -6.78
CA THR A 17 -2.25 -7.97 -7.58
C THR A 17 -1.43 -6.69 -7.39
N MET A 18 -2.09 -5.52 -7.32
CA MET A 18 -1.39 -4.26 -7.06
C MET A 18 -0.73 -4.25 -5.67
N THR A 19 -1.43 -4.78 -4.66
CA THR A 19 -0.91 -4.80 -3.28
C THR A 19 0.23 -5.81 -3.13
N GLU A 20 0.16 -6.95 -3.80
CA GLU A 20 1.26 -7.92 -3.86
C GLU A 20 2.49 -7.33 -4.57
N ALA A 21 2.30 -6.62 -5.69
CA ALA A 21 3.40 -6.00 -6.41
C ALA A 21 4.15 -4.96 -5.55
N ILE A 22 3.43 -4.09 -4.82
CA ILE A 22 4.07 -3.08 -3.96
C ILE A 22 4.75 -3.71 -2.75
N LEU A 23 4.24 -4.85 -2.26
CA LEU A 23 4.89 -5.63 -1.19
C LEU A 23 6.25 -6.19 -1.63
N GLU A 24 6.47 -6.39 -2.93
CA GLU A 24 7.75 -6.85 -3.48
C GLU A 24 8.68 -5.69 -3.88
N CYS A 25 8.15 -4.48 -4.03
CA CYS A 25 8.94 -3.30 -4.40
C CYS A 25 9.98 -2.90 -3.34
N ASP A 26 11.08 -2.31 -3.82
CA ASP A 26 12.05 -1.60 -2.99
C ASP A 26 11.62 -0.13 -2.83
N PHE A 27 11.29 0.25 -1.60
CA PHE A 27 10.81 1.58 -1.26
C PHE A 27 11.89 2.67 -1.33
N SER A 28 13.17 2.30 -1.49
CA SER A 28 14.23 3.27 -1.79
C SER A 28 14.00 4.00 -3.12
N GLN A 29 13.22 3.42 -4.04
CA GLN A 29 12.86 3.97 -5.33
C GLN A 29 11.53 4.74 -5.24
N GLY A 30 11.55 5.91 -4.57
CA GLY A 30 10.36 6.65 -4.11
C GLY A 30 9.24 6.95 -5.14
N THR A 31 9.51 6.92 -6.44
CA THR A 31 8.49 7.15 -7.49
C THR A 31 7.44 6.04 -7.60
N GLN A 32 7.69 4.85 -7.05
CA GLN A 32 6.76 3.71 -7.12
C GLN A 32 5.62 3.80 -6.09
N LEU A 33 5.85 4.43 -4.93
CA LEU A 33 4.89 4.45 -3.82
C LEU A 33 3.76 5.47 -4.03
N ASP A 34 4.08 6.65 -4.55
CA ASP A 34 3.09 7.70 -4.81
C ASP A 34 2.10 7.27 -5.89
N SER A 35 2.63 6.76 -7.01
CA SER A 35 1.82 6.18 -8.10
C SER A 35 0.97 5.01 -7.62
N PHE A 36 1.51 4.15 -6.75
CA PHE A 36 0.73 3.07 -6.15
C PHE A 36 -0.44 3.61 -5.33
N THR A 37 -0.20 4.59 -4.45
CA THR A 37 -1.24 5.16 -3.56
C THR A 37 -2.40 5.77 -4.34
N GLU A 38 -2.10 6.61 -5.33
CA GLU A 38 -3.13 7.25 -6.16
C GLU A 38 -3.96 6.22 -6.95
N ASN A 39 -3.29 5.25 -7.57
CA ASN A 39 -3.96 4.21 -8.34
C ASN A 39 -4.79 3.28 -7.43
N ARG A 40 -4.31 3.00 -6.21
CA ARG A 40 -5.00 2.17 -5.23
C ARG A 40 -6.26 2.85 -4.71
N GLU A 41 -6.20 4.14 -4.41
CA GLU A 41 -7.37 4.92 -3.99
C GLU A 41 -8.44 4.94 -5.09
N ARG A 42 -8.04 5.25 -6.33
CA ARG A 42 -8.95 5.24 -7.47
C ARG A 42 -9.61 3.87 -7.66
N LEU A 43 -8.85 2.80 -7.49
CA LEU A 43 -9.34 1.43 -7.59
C LEU A 43 -10.40 1.13 -6.52
N LEU A 44 -10.15 1.50 -5.26
CA LEU A 44 -11.11 1.30 -4.17
C LEU A 44 -12.42 2.07 -4.40
N GLN A 45 -12.33 3.29 -4.91
CA GLN A 45 -13.52 4.07 -5.28
C GLN A 45 -14.33 3.40 -6.41
N ILE A 46 -13.67 2.74 -7.36
CA ILE A 46 -14.35 1.98 -8.42
C ILE A 46 -15.06 0.75 -7.83
N ILE A 47 -14.38 -0.01 -6.96
CA ILE A 47 -14.94 -1.16 -6.25
C ILE A 47 -16.21 -0.75 -5.47
N GLU A 48 -16.14 0.35 -4.73
CA GLU A 48 -17.29 0.91 -4.00
C GLU A 48 -18.45 1.29 -4.94
N LYS A 49 -18.16 1.99 -6.05
CA LYS A 49 -19.20 2.38 -7.02
C LYS A 49 -19.87 1.18 -7.69
N ILE A 50 -19.15 0.08 -7.90
CA ILE A 50 -19.73 -1.14 -8.46
C ILE A 50 -20.54 -1.87 -7.39
N SER A 51 -20.05 -1.96 -6.15
CA SER A 51 -20.71 -2.71 -5.07
C SER A 51 -22.12 -2.19 -4.77
N VAL A 52 -22.32 -0.88 -4.86
CA VAL A 52 -23.64 -0.25 -4.63
C VAL A 52 -24.64 -0.49 -5.77
N GLN A 53 -24.17 -0.92 -6.95
CA GLN A 53 -25.02 -1.21 -8.11
C GLN A 53 -25.41 -2.69 -8.20
N ILE A 54 -24.77 -3.57 -7.43
CA ILE A 54 -25.08 -4.99 -7.40
C ILE A 54 -26.31 -5.21 -6.51
N ASP A 55 -27.34 -5.86 -7.04
CA ASP A 55 -28.37 -6.45 -6.19
C ASP A 55 -27.80 -7.70 -5.52
N TRP A 56 -27.32 -7.52 -4.31
CA TRP A 56 -26.71 -8.60 -3.57
C TRP A 56 -27.67 -9.77 -3.38
N ASN A 57 -28.99 -9.54 -3.25
CA ASN A 57 -29.97 -10.61 -3.05
C ASN A 57 -30.01 -11.63 -4.18
N GLU A 58 -29.65 -11.23 -5.40
CA GLU A 58 -29.58 -12.10 -6.57
C GLU A 58 -28.23 -12.85 -6.69
N VAL A 59 -27.23 -12.46 -5.90
CA VAL A 59 -25.93 -13.14 -5.85
C VAL A 59 -26.02 -14.34 -4.92
N THR A 60 -25.57 -15.50 -5.41
CA THR A 60 -25.56 -16.75 -4.64
C THR A 60 -24.65 -16.64 -3.40
N ASP A 61 -25.02 -17.33 -2.33
CA ASP A 61 -24.25 -17.33 -1.08
C ASP A 61 -22.81 -17.83 -1.29
N GLU A 62 -22.62 -18.83 -2.15
CA GLU A 62 -21.30 -19.32 -2.53
C GLU A 62 -20.44 -18.21 -3.14
N LYS A 63 -21.00 -17.43 -4.07
CA LYS A 63 -20.25 -16.35 -4.72
C LYS A 63 -19.97 -15.20 -3.75
N ARG A 64 -20.92 -14.85 -2.89
CA ARG A 64 -20.68 -13.84 -1.83
C ARG A 64 -19.58 -14.30 -0.87
N ALA A 65 -19.57 -15.57 -0.48
CA ALA A 65 -18.55 -16.12 0.40
C ALA A 65 -17.16 -16.07 -0.24
N ASP A 66 -17.06 -16.39 -1.54
CA ASP A 66 -15.82 -16.25 -2.32
C ASP A 66 -15.33 -14.80 -2.37
N LEU A 67 -16.18 -13.85 -2.77
CA LEU A 67 -15.85 -12.42 -2.81
C LEU A 67 -15.40 -11.90 -1.43
N ASN A 68 -16.08 -12.32 -0.36
CA ASN A 68 -15.69 -11.95 1.00
C ASN A 68 -14.31 -12.50 1.38
N ARG A 69 -13.96 -13.73 0.97
CA ARG A 69 -12.61 -14.27 1.20
C ARG A 69 -11.54 -13.45 0.47
N GLN A 70 -11.82 -13.02 -0.76
CA GLN A 70 -10.91 -12.17 -1.52
C GLN A 70 -10.73 -10.79 -0.85
N ILE A 71 -11.81 -10.18 -0.34
CA ILE A 71 -11.75 -8.92 0.42
C ILE A 71 -10.95 -9.10 1.72
N GLU A 72 -11.17 -10.18 2.46
CA GLU A 72 -10.38 -10.49 3.66
C GLU A 72 -8.89 -10.72 3.33
N TYR A 73 -8.59 -11.30 2.17
CA TYR A 73 -7.22 -11.43 1.71
C TYR A 73 -6.57 -10.07 1.44
N ILE A 74 -7.28 -9.14 0.80
CA ILE A 74 -6.82 -7.76 0.61
C ILE A 74 -6.46 -7.12 1.96
N LYS A 75 -7.33 -7.23 2.97
CA LYS A 75 -7.06 -6.65 4.30
C LYS A 75 -5.76 -7.19 4.91
N LYS A 76 -5.51 -8.49 4.78
CA LYS A 76 -4.26 -9.11 5.26
C LYS A 76 -3.03 -8.62 4.48
N LEU A 77 -3.17 -8.35 3.19
CA LEU A 77 -2.10 -7.74 2.40
C LEU A 77 -1.85 -6.29 2.85
N ASP A 78 -2.91 -5.51 3.09
CA ASP A 78 -2.80 -4.13 3.58
C ASP A 78 -2.11 -4.07 4.95
N GLU A 79 -2.43 -4.99 5.87
CA GLU A 79 -1.74 -5.13 7.15
C GLU A 79 -0.23 -5.40 6.98
N LYS A 80 0.14 -6.31 6.09
CA LYS A 80 1.55 -6.60 5.78
C LYS A 80 2.25 -5.38 5.18
N LEU A 81 1.57 -4.67 4.28
CA LEU A 81 2.14 -3.49 3.63
C LEU A 81 2.38 -2.38 4.65
N LEU A 82 1.44 -2.17 5.57
CA LEU A 82 1.58 -1.21 6.66
C LEU A 82 2.82 -1.51 7.51
N VAL A 83 3.03 -2.77 7.91
CA VAL A 83 4.23 -3.16 8.68
C VAL A 83 5.50 -2.83 7.91
N LYS A 84 5.58 -3.21 6.63
CA LYS A 84 6.76 -2.96 5.79
C LYS A 84 7.05 -1.45 5.63
N LEU A 85 6.00 -0.62 5.50
CA LEU A 85 6.14 0.83 5.43
C LEU A 85 6.62 1.44 6.75
N GLN A 86 6.15 0.92 7.89
CA GLN A 86 6.61 1.35 9.20
C GLN A 86 8.09 1.00 9.44
N GLU A 87 8.53 -0.19 9.02
CA GLU A 87 9.94 -0.59 9.08
C GLU A 87 10.83 0.31 8.22
N TYR A 88 10.37 0.64 7.01
CA TYR A 88 11.08 1.57 6.12
C TYR A 88 11.15 2.99 6.73
N GLN A 89 10.05 3.49 7.29
CA GLN A 89 10.01 4.78 7.99
C GLN A 89 11.00 4.82 9.17
N ALA A 90 11.08 3.74 9.96
CA ALA A 90 12.00 3.64 11.07
C ALA A 90 13.47 3.65 10.60
N THR A 91 13.77 2.98 9.49
CA THR A 91 15.10 2.96 8.87
C THR A 91 15.52 4.36 8.41
N LEU A 92 14.65 5.06 7.66
CA LEU A 92 14.91 6.43 7.22
C LEU A 92 15.14 7.39 8.39
N LYS A 93 14.39 7.24 9.48
CA LYS A 93 14.57 8.06 10.68
C LYS A 93 15.97 7.87 11.29
N LEU A 94 16.46 6.63 11.35
CA LEU A 94 17.80 6.33 11.83
C LEU A 94 18.88 6.94 10.93
N GLU A 95 18.71 6.85 9.60
CA GLU A 95 19.64 7.44 8.62
C GLU A 95 19.70 8.97 8.74
N ILE A 96 18.54 9.62 8.93
CA ILE A 96 18.46 11.07 9.15
C ILE A 96 19.19 11.46 10.44
N ASP A 97 18.99 10.72 11.53
CA ASP A 97 19.63 10.99 12.82
C ASP A 97 21.16 10.82 12.72
N GLN A 98 21.63 9.75 12.07
CA GLN A 98 23.06 9.52 11.82
C GLN A 98 23.68 10.63 10.96
N THR A 99 22.99 11.03 9.89
CA THR A 99 23.45 12.10 8.98
C THR A 99 23.49 13.45 9.70
N SER A 100 22.53 13.71 10.59
CA SER A 100 22.47 14.95 11.38
C SER A 100 23.62 15.01 12.39
N ARG A 101 23.87 13.93 13.14
CA ARG A 101 25.02 13.84 14.06
C ARG A 101 26.36 13.96 13.33
N SER A 102 26.48 13.37 12.15
CA SER A 102 27.70 13.48 11.34
C SER A 102 27.95 14.93 10.88
N ARG A 103 26.89 15.67 10.50
CA ARG A 103 26.99 17.10 10.18
C ARG A 103 27.40 17.96 11.38
N GLU A 104 26.90 17.65 12.58
CA GLU A 104 27.31 18.34 13.82
C GLU A 104 28.78 18.08 14.15
N ASN A 105 29.24 16.82 14.03
CA ASN A 105 30.64 16.46 14.24
C ASN A 105 31.57 17.20 13.28
N ILE A 106 31.23 17.28 11.99
CA ILE A 106 32.04 18.01 10.99
C ILE A 106 32.12 19.52 11.33
N LYS A 107 31.02 20.15 11.75
CA LYS A 107 31.04 21.54 12.20
C LYS A 107 31.89 21.74 13.45
N GLY A 108 31.86 20.79 14.39
CA GLY A 108 32.69 20.82 15.60
C GLY A 108 34.19 20.67 15.32
N TYR A 109 34.57 19.81 14.38
CA TYR A 109 35.98 19.67 13.95
C TYR A 109 36.49 20.95 13.27
N ASN A 110 35.72 21.55 12.35
CA ASN A 110 36.11 22.80 11.68
C ASN A 110 36.25 24.01 12.61
N LEU A 111 35.62 24.02 13.79
CA LEU A 111 35.78 25.08 14.78
C LEU A 111 37.02 24.90 15.66
N ASN A 112 37.54 23.68 15.79
CA ASN A 112 38.73 23.38 16.58
C ASN A 112 40.04 23.55 15.80
N ASP A 113 40.00 23.50 14.47
CA ASP A 113 41.15 23.72 13.57
C ASP A 113 41.42 25.21 13.28
N VAL A 114 40.57 26.13 13.75
CA VAL A 114 40.82 27.58 13.71
C VAL A 114 41.33 28.03 15.08
N LYS A 115 42.59 27.73 15.38
CA LYS A 115 43.33 28.33 16.51
C LYS A 115 44.70 28.82 16.05
#